data_AF-A0AAD3DN76-F1
#
_entry.id   AF-A0AAD3DN76-F1
#
_cell.length_a   1.000
_cell.length_b   1.000
_cell.length_c   1.000
_cell.angle_alpha   90.00
_cell.angle_beta   90.00
_cell.angle_gamma   90.00
#
_symmetry.space_group_name_H-M   'P 1'
#
loop_
_entity.id
_entity.type
_entity.pdbx_description
1 polymer ?
#
loop_
_entity_poly.entity_id
_entity_poly.type
_entity_poly.pdbx_seq_one_letter_code
_entity_poly.pdbx_strand_id
1 'polypeptide(L)'
;YEHYLPVWRSGQAGGPEQVVEAHRWALEHDEEAERMAAAGQQVALRYLGKRARSCYWLRLFQAYAALQRFTPDVRQRPGAVTVEEYLETVGRTFERGKHLHKIEY
;
A
#
# COMPACT_ATOMS: atom_id res chain seq x y z
N TYR A 1 -5.96 21.70 2.68
CA TYR A 1 -5.75 20.23 2.62
C TYR A 1 -4.26 19.96 2.45
N GLU A 2 -3.76 18.74 2.65
CA GLU A 2 -2.30 18.48 2.62
C GLU A 2 -1.82 17.73 1.37
N HIS A 3 -2.51 16.66 0.96
CA HIS A 3 -2.01 15.75 -0.08
C HIS A 3 -2.94 15.56 -1.29
N TYR A 4 -4.22 15.95 -1.16
CA TYR A 4 -5.23 15.82 -2.21
C TYR A 4 -6.41 16.75 -1.92
N LEU A 5 -7.19 17.05 -2.96
CA LEU A 5 -8.51 17.66 -2.81
C LEU A 5 -9.55 16.56 -2.63
N PRO A 6 -10.26 16.51 -1.49
CA PRO A 6 -11.32 15.55 -1.32
C PRO A 6 -12.49 15.94 -2.23
N VAL A 7 -12.78 15.06 -3.16
CA VAL A 7 -14.10 14.93 -3.77
C VAL A 7 -14.77 13.70 -3.16
N TRP A 8 -16.05 13.41 -3.45
CA TRP A 8 -16.90 12.27 -2.98
C TRP A 8 -17.99 12.65 -1.96
N ARG A 9 -19.08 11.88 -1.69
CA ARG A 9 -19.69 10.60 -2.14
C ARG A 9 -21.21 10.88 -2.17
N SER A 10 -21.96 10.47 -3.20
CA SER A 10 -23.39 10.82 -3.37
C SER A 10 -24.22 10.64 -2.10
N GLY A 11 -24.69 11.76 -1.54
CA GLY A 11 -25.45 11.85 -0.31
C GLY A 11 -25.87 13.30 -0.03
N GLN A 12 -26.47 13.55 1.14
CA GLN A 12 -27.12 14.82 1.52
C GLN A 12 -26.19 16.06 1.51
N ALA A 13 -24.88 15.89 1.28
CA ALA A 13 -23.88 16.95 1.28
C ALA A 13 -23.20 17.17 -0.10
N GLY A 14 -23.67 16.50 -1.17
CA GLY A 14 -23.23 16.75 -2.55
C GLY A 14 -22.95 15.50 -3.39
N GLY A 15 -22.75 15.74 -4.69
CA GLY A 15 -22.58 14.76 -5.75
C GLY A 15 -21.47 15.12 -6.76
N PRO A 16 -21.51 14.56 -7.98
CA PRO A 16 -20.46 14.73 -9.00
C PRO A 16 -20.13 16.20 -9.35
N GLU A 17 -21.04 17.14 -9.09
CA GLU A 17 -20.86 18.58 -9.28
C GLU A 17 -19.73 19.19 -8.43
N GLN A 18 -19.38 18.58 -7.30
CA GLN A 18 -18.25 19.01 -6.45
C GLN A 18 -16.91 18.94 -7.17
N VAL A 19 -16.81 18.14 -8.24
CA VAL A 19 -15.61 18.13 -9.09
C VAL A 19 -15.40 19.48 -9.77
N VAL A 20 -16.48 20.15 -10.20
CA VAL A 20 -16.40 21.48 -10.82
C VAL A 20 -15.96 22.53 -9.80
N GLU A 21 -16.46 22.44 -8.56
CA GLU A 21 -16.07 23.32 -7.47
C GLU A 21 -14.61 23.11 -7.06
N ALA A 22 -14.18 21.85 -6.89
CA ALA A 22 -12.80 21.52 -6.60
C ALA A 22 -11.84 21.98 -7.71
N HIS A 23 -12.26 21.85 -8.98
CA HIS A 23 -11.50 22.35 -10.13
C HIS A 23 -11.43 23.88 -10.14
N ARG A 24 -12.54 24.58 -9.90
CA ARG A 24 -12.54 26.05 -9.81
C ARG A 24 -11.63 26.52 -8.66
N TRP A 25 -11.74 25.91 -7.49
CA TRP A 25 -10.88 26.21 -6.36
C TRP A 25 -9.41 26.01 -6.71
N ALA A 26 -9.04 24.91 -7.40
CA ALA A 26 -7.66 24.67 -7.80
C ALA A 26 -7.14 25.76 -8.76
N LEU A 27 -7.97 26.26 -9.69
CA LEU A 27 -7.60 27.36 -10.58
C LEU A 27 -7.46 28.70 -9.85
N GLU A 28 -8.29 28.95 -8.84
CA GLU A 28 -8.24 30.16 -8.01
C GLU A 28 -7.09 30.14 -7.00
N HIS A 29 -6.56 28.95 -6.68
CA HIS A 29 -5.52 28.69 -5.68
C HIS A 29 -4.34 27.87 -6.24
N ASP A 30 -3.81 28.28 -7.39
CA ASP A 30 -2.81 27.53 -8.17
C ASP A 30 -1.57 27.12 -7.35
N GLU A 31 -0.95 28.06 -6.63
CA GLU A 31 0.23 27.76 -5.80
C GLU A 31 -0.07 26.78 -4.67
N GLU A 32 -1.27 26.85 -4.08
CA GLU A 32 -1.67 25.92 -3.02
C GLU A 32 -1.94 24.52 -3.60
N ALA A 33 -2.60 24.46 -4.75
CA ALA A 33 -2.84 23.23 -5.47
C ALA A 33 -1.51 22.56 -5.88
N GLU A 34 -0.53 23.32 -6.37
CA GLU A 34 0.79 22.81 -6.72
C GLU A 34 1.53 22.24 -5.49
N ARG A 35 1.53 22.98 -4.37
CA ARG A 35 2.13 22.49 -3.12
C ARG A 35 1.51 21.19 -2.64
N MET A 36 0.17 21.10 -2.67
CA MET A 36 -0.55 19.89 -2.28
C MET A 36 -0.26 18.71 -3.21
N ALA A 37 -0.20 18.96 -4.53
CA ALA A 37 0.14 17.94 -5.51
C ALA A 37 1.56 17.39 -5.27
N ALA A 38 2.54 18.27 -5.05
CA ALA A 38 3.91 17.90 -4.75
C ALA A 38 4.00 17.08 -3.45
N ALA A 39 3.29 17.50 -2.39
CA ALA A 39 3.23 16.77 -1.13
C ALA A 39 2.62 15.37 -1.30
N GLY A 40 1.51 15.26 -2.04
CA GLY A 40 0.87 13.97 -2.34
C GLY A 40 1.78 13.01 -3.10
N GLN A 41 2.52 13.50 -4.09
CA GLN A 41 3.50 12.73 -4.83
C GLN A 41 4.65 12.25 -3.92
N GLN A 42 5.17 13.11 -3.06
CA GLN A 42 6.24 12.74 -2.12
C GLN A 42 5.80 11.65 -1.15
N VAL A 43 4.57 11.70 -0.64
CA VAL A 43 3.99 10.63 0.19
C VAL A 43 3.94 9.32 -0.57
N ALA A 44 3.46 9.31 -1.81
CA ALA A 44 3.38 8.11 -2.62
C ALA A 44 4.76 7.50 -2.89
N LEU A 45 5.75 8.31 -3.30
CA LEU A 45 7.12 7.87 -3.53
C LEU A 45 7.76 7.28 -2.27
N ARG A 46 7.51 7.91 -1.11
CA ARG A 46 8.11 7.48 0.16
C ARG A 46 7.46 6.22 0.73
N TYR A 47 6.14 6.12 0.68
CA TYR A 47 5.39 5.11 1.47
C TYR A 47 4.65 4.06 0.63
N LEU A 48 4.45 4.29 -0.66
CA LEU A 48 3.69 3.35 -1.53
C LEU A 48 4.59 2.59 -2.52
N GLY A 49 5.89 2.82 -2.50
CA GLY A 49 6.87 2.06 -3.28
C GLY A 49 6.91 0.56 -2.91
N LYS A 50 7.48 -0.27 -3.80
CA LYS A 50 7.58 -1.74 -3.61
C LYS A 50 8.17 -2.09 -2.25
N ARG A 51 9.30 -1.47 -1.88
CA ARG A 51 9.97 -1.71 -0.59
C ARG A 51 9.07 -1.36 0.61
N ALA A 52 8.43 -0.19 0.59
CA ALA A 52 7.57 0.26 1.68
C ALA A 52 6.37 -0.68 1.87
N ARG A 53 5.73 -1.11 0.78
CA ARG A 53 4.63 -2.10 0.82
C ARG A 53 5.09 -3.46 1.36
N SER A 54 6.25 -3.96 0.92
CA SER A 54 6.81 -5.21 1.46
C SER A 54 7.13 -5.10 2.95
N CYS A 55 7.71 -3.98 3.38
CA CYS A 55 7.97 -3.72 4.81
C CYS A 55 6.67 -3.65 5.63
N TYR A 56 5.62 -3.02 5.09
CA TYR A 56 4.31 -2.98 5.73
C TYR A 56 3.77 -4.40 5.97
N TRP A 57 3.74 -5.24 4.93
CA TRP A 57 3.26 -6.62 5.04
C TRP A 57 4.06 -7.45 6.03
N LEU A 58 5.40 -7.34 6.01
CA LEU A 58 6.25 -8.05 6.96
C LEU A 58 5.91 -7.67 8.40
N ARG A 59 5.83 -6.37 8.70
CA ARG A 59 5.53 -5.88 10.06
C ARG A 59 4.11 -6.26 10.49
N LEU A 60 3.15 -6.21 9.56
CA LEU A 60 1.78 -6.62 9.81
C LEU A 60 1.71 -8.10 10.19
N PHE A 61 2.35 -8.99 9.42
CA PHE A 61 2.34 -10.42 9.71
C PHE A 61 3.08 -10.75 11.02
N GLN A 62 4.18 -10.07 11.32
CA GLN A 62 4.89 -10.22 12.60
C GLN A 62 4.01 -9.80 13.78
N ALA A 63 3.34 -8.65 13.69
CA ALA A 63 2.42 -8.18 14.72
C ALA A 63 1.21 -9.12 14.88
N TYR A 64 0.64 -9.58 13.76
CA TYR A 64 -0.47 -10.53 13.78
C TYR A 64 -0.09 -11.88 14.39
N ALA A 65 1.11 -12.40 14.08
CA ALA A 65 1.62 -13.64 14.64
C ALA A 65 1.82 -13.54 16.16
N ALA A 66 2.30 -12.39 16.66
CA ALA A 66 2.50 -12.15 18.08
C ALA A 66 1.19 -12.15 18.90
N LEU A 67 0.04 -11.97 18.26
CA LEU A 67 -1.29 -12.03 18.91
C LEU A 67 -1.85 -13.45 19.03
N GLN A 68 -1.21 -14.46 18.40
CA GLN A 68 -1.71 -15.83 18.42
C GLN A 68 -1.48 -16.48 19.79
N ARG A 69 -2.52 -17.11 20.33
CA ARG A 69 -2.47 -17.84 21.62
C ARG A 69 -2.08 -19.31 21.46
N PHE A 70 -1.80 -19.75 20.24
CA PHE A 70 -1.48 -21.12 19.91
C PHE A 70 -0.35 -21.15 18.88
N THR A 71 0.38 -22.26 18.84
CA THR A 71 1.37 -22.52 17.80
C THR A 71 0.66 -23.09 16.56
N PRO A 72 0.74 -22.43 15.39
CA PRO A 72 0.16 -22.97 14.17
C PRO A 72 0.76 -24.34 13.80
N ASP A 73 -0.09 -25.30 13.45
CA ASP A 73 0.32 -26.63 12.98
C ASP A 73 -0.12 -26.81 11.52
N VAL A 74 0.84 -26.93 10.62
CA VAL A 74 0.61 -27.11 9.17
C VAL A 74 -0.18 -28.39 8.89
N ARG A 75 -0.01 -29.43 9.70
CA ARG A 75 -0.71 -30.72 9.53
C ARG A 75 -2.23 -30.58 9.72
N GLN A 76 -2.67 -29.55 10.44
CA GLN A 76 -4.08 -29.26 10.68
C GLN A 76 -4.69 -28.37 9.60
N ARG A 77 -3.91 -27.93 8.61
CA ARG A 77 -4.36 -27.01 7.55
C ARG A 77 -4.04 -27.59 6.17
N PRO A 78 -4.93 -28.43 5.62
CA PRO A 78 -4.75 -28.96 4.27
C PRO A 78 -4.62 -27.83 3.25
N GLY A 79 -3.54 -27.83 2.47
CA GLY A 79 -3.22 -26.79 1.49
C GLY A 79 -2.37 -25.63 2.00
N ALA A 80 -2.02 -25.59 3.29
CA ALA A 80 -1.00 -24.68 3.77
C ALA A 80 0.39 -25.16 3.32
N VAL A 81 1.12 -24.29 2.63
CA VAL A 81 2.52 -24.48 2.24
C VAL A 81 3.36 -23.36 2.81
N THR A 82 4.62 -23.64 3.08
CA THR A 82 5.62 -22.61 3.40
C THR A 82 5.84 -21.69 2.21
N VAL A 83 6.41 -20.50 2.46
CA VAL A 83 6.74 -19.56 1.39
C VAL A 83 7.78 -20.19 0.45
N GLU A 84 8.72 -20.94 1.00
CA GLU A 84 9.75 -21.68 0.28
C GLU A 84 9.13 -22.72 -0.66
N GLU A 85 8.24 -23.58 -0.17
CA GLU A 85 7.52 -24.57 -0.99
C GLU A 85 6.68 -23.89 -2.07
N TYR A 86 5.98 -22.80 -1.75
CA TYR A 86 5.23 -22.05 -2.76
C TYR A 86 6.14 -21.50 -3.86
N LEU A 87 7.30 -20.94 -3.50
CA LEU A 87 8.26 -20.41 -4.47
C LEU A 87 8.74 -21.49 -5.45
N GLU A 88 9.01 -22.70 -4.95
CA GLU A 88 9.35 -23.85 -5.81
C GLU A 88 8.25 -24.16 -6.82
N THR A 89 6.98 -24.15 -6.40
CA THR A 89 5.85 -24.41 -7.30
C THR A 89 5.69 -23.39 -8.42
N VAL A 90 6.12 -22.14 -8.21
CA VAL A 90 6.10 -21.08 -9.23
C VAL A 90 7.45 -20.92 -9.96
N GLY A 91 8.35 -21.89 -9.83
CA GLY A 91 9.65 -21.90 -10.51
C GLY A 91 10.61 -20.82 -10.02
N ARG A 92 10.50 -20.39 -8.76
CA ARG A 92 11.37 -19.40 -8.14
C ARG A 92 12.17 -20.06 -7.01
N THR A 93 13.45 -19.73 -6.90
CA THR A 93 14.30 -20.21 -5.81
C THR A 93 14.56 -19.09 -4.81
N PHE A 94 14.55 -19.44 -3.52
CA PHE A 94 14.98 -18.56 -2.44
C PHE A 94 16.33 -19.03 -1.90
N GLU A 95 17.36 -18.20 -2.04
CA GLU A 95 18.61 -18.41 -1.32
C GLU A 95 18.62 -17.54 -0.07
N ARG A 96 18.73 -18.18 1.10
CA ARG A 96 18.76 -17.48 2.40
C ARG A 96 19.94 -16.50 2.42
N GLY A 97 19.65 -15.20 2.46
CA GLY A 97 20.65 -14.13 2.41
C GLY A 97 20.84 -13.46 1.04
N LYS A 98 20.30 -14.01 -0.05
CA LYS A 98 20.18 -13.30 -1.32
C LYS A 98 18.80 -12.64 -1.43
N HIS A 99 18.76 -11.40 -1.90
CA HIS A 99 17.50 -10.70 -2.13
C HIS A 99 16.68 -11.45 -3.19
N LEU A 100 15.43 -11.77 -2.88
CA LEU A 100 14.46 -12.41 -3.80
C LEU A 100 14.24 -11.62 -5.10
N HIS A 101 14.67 -10.36 -5.14
CA HIS A 101 14.73 -9.54 -6.34
C HIS A 101 15.92 -8.58 -6.25
N LYS A 102 16.74 -8.52 -7.31
CA LYS A 102 17.51 -7.32 -7.61
C LYS A 102 16.50 -6.20 -7.85
N ILE A 103 16.45 -5.22 -6.97
CA ILE A 103 15.61 -4.03 -7.16
C ILE A 103 16.39 -3.16 -8.14
N GLU A 104 16.03 -3.23 -9.42
CA GLU A 104 16.51 -2.25 -10.39
C GLU A 104 15.74 -0.95 -10.16
N TYR A 105 16.50 0.13 -10.00
CA TYR A 105 16.03 1.51 -9.84
C TYR A 105 15.98 2.19 -11.19
#